data_AF-A0A1S6ILX2-F1
#
_entry.id   AF-A0A1S6ILX2-F1
#
_cell.length_a   1.000
_cell.length_b   1.000
_cell.length_c   1.000
_cell.angle_alpha   90.00
_cell.angle_beta   90.00
_cell.angle_gamma   90.00
#
_symmetry.space_group_name_H-M   'P 1'
#
loop_
_entity.id
_entity.type
_entity.pdbx_description
1 polymer ?
#
loop_
_entity_poly.entity_id
_entity_poly.type
_entity_poly.pdbx_seq_one_letter_code
_entity_poly.pdbx_strand_id
1 'polypeptide(L)' 'MAKSKETYENVAKTFKEKADREWAKAKNDEGGHHYNNARSYYETVRKAEAKAKEMDKN' A
#
# COMPACT_ATOMS: atom_id res chain seq x y z
N MET A 1 21.59 -3.40 6.86
CA MET A 1 21.36 -2.37 5.82
C MET A 1 20.13 -1.58 6.24
N ALA A 2 20.27 -0.26 6.47
CA ALA A 2 19.10 0.59 6.68
C ALA A 2 18.31 0.63 5.37
N LYS A 3 16.99 0.46 5.42
CA LYS A 3 16.12 0.58 4.24
C LYS A 3 16.12 2.04 3.80
N SER A 4 16.40 2.32 2.53
CA SER A 4 16.41 3.68 1.98
C SER A 4 14.98 4.17 1.73
N LYS A 5 14.80 5.50 1.60
CA LYS A 5 13.53 6.12 1.17
C LYS A 5 12.92 5.42 -0.05
N GLU A 6 13.76 5.19 -1.07
CA GLU A 6 13.39 4.48 -2.31
C GLU A 6 12.81 3.08 -2.06
N THR A 7 13.30 2.36 -1.04
CA THR A 7 12.74 1.05 -0.67
C THR A 7 11.30 1.18 -0.20
N TYR A 8 11.00 2.19 0.64
CA TYR A 8 9.65 2.42 1.13
C TYR A 8 8.71 2.93 0.04
N GLU A 9 9.20 3.77 -0.87
CA GLU A 9 8.43 4.22 -2.04
C GLU A 9 8.09 3.04 -2.98
N ASN A 10 9.04 2.14 -3.22
CA ASN A 10 8.81 0.92 -3.99
C ASN A 10 7.78 0.00 -3.31
N VAL A 11 7.86 -0.17 -1.99
CA VAL A 11 6.85 -0.91 -1.21
C VAL A 11 5.48 -0.26 -1.36
N ALA A 12 5.39 1.06 -1.18
CA ALA A 12 4.13 1.79 -1.35
C ALA A 12 3.53 1.58 -2.75
N LYS A 13 4.35 1.66 -3.80
CA LYS A 13 3.90 1.44 -5.19
C LYS A 13 3.37 0.01 -5.39
N THR A 14 4.13 -1.02 -5.02
CA THR A 14 3.71 -2.42 -5.20
C THR A 14 2.44 -2.75 -4.42
N PHE A 15 2.33 -2.26 -3.19
CA PHE A 15 1.14 -2.53 -2.37
C PHE A 15 -0.07 -1.72 -2.83
N LYS A 16 0.13 -0.54 -3.43
CA LYS A 16 -0.94 0.24 -4.05
C LYS A 16 -1.53 -0.49 -5.26
N GLU A 17 -0.69 -1.03 -6.15
CA GLU A 17 -1.16 -1.83 -7.28
C GLU A 17 -1.99 -3.05 -6.83
N LYS A 18 -1.56 -3.71 -5.75
CA LYS A 18 -2.31 -4.81 -5.14
C LYS A 18 -3.64 -4.34 -4.53
N ALA A 19 -3.63 -3.22 -3.80
CA ALA A 19 -4.82 -2.65 -3.21
C ALA A 19 -5.85 -2.26 -4.27
N ASP A 20 -5.41 -1.59 -5.34
CA ASP A 20 -6.25 -1.16 -6.45
C ASP A 20 -6.86 -2.37 -7.18
N ARG A 21 -6.10 -3.45 -7.37
CA ARG A 21 -6.60 -4.70 -7.95
C ARG A 21 -7.68 -5.35 -7.08
N GLU A 22 -7.45 -5.45 -5.77
CA GLU A 22 -8.43 -6.02 -4.85
C GLU A 22 -9.68 -5.13 -4.72
N TRP A 23 -9.50 -3.81 -4.76
CA TRP A 23 -10.59 -2.85 -4.76
C TRP A 23 -11.45 -2.95 -6.03
N ALA A 24 -10.81 -3.16 -7.19
CA ALA A 24 -11.51 -3.40 -8.44
C ALA A 24 -12.32 -4.71 -8.40
N LYS A 25 -11.77 -5.79 -7.84
CA LYS A 25 -12.52 -7.05 -7.62
C LYS A 25 -13.70 -6.85 -6.67
N ALA A 26 -13.45 -6.17 -5.55
CA ALA A 26 -14.47 -5.88 -4.55
C ALA A 26 -15.67 -5.08 -5.11
N LYS A 27 -15.42 -4.24 -6.13
CA LYS A 27 -16.45 -3.49 -6.87
C LYS A 27 -17.21 -4.31 -7.91
N ASN A 28 -16.68 -5.43 -8.38
CA ASN A 28 -17.29 -6.32 -9.38
C ASN A 28 -18.06 -7.48 -8.72
N ASP A 29 -18.87 -7.20 -7.70
CA ASP A 29 -19.70 -8.20 -6.98
C ASP A 29 -18.96 -9.31 -6.20
N GLU A 30 -17.61 -9.35 -6.21
CA GLU A 30 -16.81 -10.15 -5.26
C GLU A 30 -16.65 -9.43 -3.90
N GLY A 31 -17.69 -8.71 -3.46
CA GLY A 31 -17.67 -7.81 -2.33
C GLY A 31 -17.59 -8.54 -0.98
N GLY A 32 -16.60 -8.19 -0.16
CA GLY A 32 -16.44 -8.71 1.21
C GLY A 32 -14.97 -8.88 1.58
N HIS A 33 -14.41 -10.07 1.35
CA HIS A 33 -13.00 -10.35 1.63
C HIS A 33 -12.05 -9.45 0.82
N HIS A 34 -12.40 -9.12 -0.43
CA HIS A 34 -11.61 -8.22 -1.27
C HIS A 34 -11.58 -6.77 -0.76
N TYR A 35 -12.64 -6.27 -0.11
CA TYR A 35 -12.62 -4.96 0.55
C TYR A 35 -11.66 -4.94 1.75
N ASN A 36 -11.66 -6.01 2.55
CA ASN A 36 -10.75 -6.13 3.70
C ASN A 36 -9.28 -6.24 3.26
N ASN A 37 -9.02 -6.98 2.17
CA ASN A 37 -7.68 -7.08 1.59
C ASN A 37 -7.21 -5.73 1.03
N ALA A 38 -8.04 -5.06 0.23
CA ALA A 38 -7.74 -3.74 -0.32
C ALA A 38 -7.41 -2.74 0.80
N ARG A 39 -8.22 -2.71 1.87
CA ARG A 39 -7.99 -1.86 3.04
C ARG A 39 -6.66 -2.16 3.73
N SER A 40 -6.35 -3.43 3.97
CA SER A 40 -5.09 -3.86 4.60
C SER A 40 -3.87 -3.46 3.75
N TYR A 41 -3.99 -3.57 2.43
CA TYR A 41 -2.95 -3.11 1.51
C TYR A 41 -2.80 -1.59 1.51
N TYR A 42 -3.89 -0.82 1.47
CA TYR A 42 -3.82 0.64 1.59
C TYR A 42 -3.23 1.12 2.92
N GLU A 43 -3.48 0.41 4.03
CA GLU A 43 -2.82 0.72 5.31
C GLU A 43 -1.31 0.49 5.25
N THR A 44 -0.87 -0.55 4.54
CA THR A 44 0.56 -0.81 4.31
C THR A 44 1.19 0.29 3.45
N VAL A 45 0.49 0.75 2.40
CA VAL A 45 0.91 1.89 1.58
C VAL A 45 1.10 3.14 2.45
N ARG A 46 0.10 3.48 3.27
CA ARG A 46 0.17 4.65 4.16
C ARG A 46 1.35 4.59 5.13
N LYS A 47 1.62 3.41 5.71
CA LYS A 47 2.77 3.22 6.62
C LYS A 47 4.09 3.38 5.87
N ALA A 48 4.20 2.85 4.65
CA ALA A 48 5.40 2.98 3.83
C ALA A 48 5.64 4.43 3.38
N GLU A 49 4.60 5.14 2.93
CA GLU A 49 4.67 6.56 2.57
C GLU A 49 5.04 7.43 3.78
N ALA A 50 4.47 7.15 4.95
CA ALA A 50 4.83 7.85 6.19
C ALA A 50 6.32 7.67 6.52
N LYS A 51 6.83 6.43 6.44
CA LYS A 51 8.25 6.12 6.66
C LYS A 51 9.16 6.78 5.64
N ALA A 52 8.79 6.76 4.36
CA ALA A 52 9.52 7.46 3.30
C ALA A 52 9.58 8.97 3.56
N LYS A 53 8.47 9.57 4.02
CA LYS A 53 8.39 10.99 4.35
C LYS A 53 9.16 11.37 5.61
N GLU A 54 9.21 10.51 6.62
CA GLU A 54 10.08 10.70 7.80
C GLU A 54 11.55 10.74 7.40
N MET A 55 11.94 9.90 6.42
CA MET A 55 13.31 9.84 5.90
C MET A 55 13.69 11.00 4.97
N ASP A 56 12.71 11.67 4.36
CA ASP A 56 12.93 12.87 3.54
C ASP A 56 13.16 14.13 4.38
N LYS A 57 12.69 14.12 5.63
CA LYS A 57 12.79 15.25 6.56
C LYS A 57 14.08 15.26 7.40
N ASN A 58 14.99 14.31 7.17
CA ASN A 58 16.21 14.10 7.93
C ASN A 58 17.44 14.20 7.04
#